data_AF-I1XJ72-F1
#
_entry.id   AF-I1XJ72-F1
#
_cell.length_a   1.000
_cell.length_b   1.000
_cell.length_c   1.000
_cell.angle_alpha   90.00
_cell.angle_beta   90.00
_cell.angle_gamma   90.00
#
_symmetry.space_group_name_H-M   'P 1'
#
loop_
_entity.id
_entity.type
_entity.pdbx_description
1 polymer ?
#
loop_
_entity_poly.entity_id
_entity_poly.type
_entity_poly.pdbx_seq_one_letter_code
_entity_poly.pdbx_strand_id
1 'polypeptide(L)' 'MTISVGISSWDGRGGIPQRLLQNADMALYRAKQSGRNRIEVSASEN' A
#
# COMPACT_ATOMS: atom_id res chain seq x y z
N MET A 1 -2.27 21.47 6.29
CA MET A 1 -1.95 20.09 6.72
C MET A 1 -1.90 19.20 5.48
N THR A 2 -1.00 18.22 5.45
CA THR A 2 -0.89 17.25 4.35
C THR A 2 -0.93 15.82 4.88
N ILE A 3 -1.24 14.85 4.02
CA ILE A 3 -1.30 13.42 4.36
C ILE A 3 -0.47 12.59 3.39
N SER A 4 -0.03 11.41 3.83
CA SER A 4 0.57 10.39 2.96
C SER A 4 -0.36 9.20 2.93
N VAL A 5 -0.50 8.55 1.78
CA VAL A 5 -1.48 7.48 1.57
C VAL A 5 -0.78 6.27 0.95
N GLY A 6 -1.05 5.08 1.48
CA GLY A 6 -0.69 3.82 0.88
C GLY A 6 -1.94 3.08 0.42
N ILE A 7 -1.94 2.58 -0.81
CA ILE A 7 -3.07 1.86 -1.39
C ILE A 7 -2.61 0.46 -1.80
N SER A 8 -3.47 -0.52 -1.56
CA SER A 8 -3.32 -1.86 -2.10
C SER A 8 -4.62 -2.39 -2.67
N SER A 9 -4.48 -3.30 -3.65
CA SER A 9 -5.61 -3.96 -4.30
C SER A 9 -5.45 -5.47 -4.25
N TRP A 10 -6.57 -6.16 -4.07
CA TRP A 10 -6.68 -7.61 -4.20
C TRP A 10 -7.66 -7.92 -5.32
N ASP A 11 -7.27 -8.84 -6.20
CA ASP A 11 -8.05 -9.27 -7.37
C ASP A 11 -9.07 -10.37 -7.04
N GLY A 12 -9.17 -10.77 -5.76
CA GLY A 12 -10.05 -11.84 -5.29
C GLY A 12 -9.56 -13.24 -5.66
N ARG A 13 -8.35 -13.39 -6.21
CA ARG A 13 -7.79 -14.68 -6.64
C ARG A 13 -6.45 -14.93 -5.96
N GLY A 14 -6.37 -16.00 -5.18
CA GLY A 14 -5.15 -16.33 -4.46
C GLY A 14 -4.74 -15.25 -3.44
N GLY A 15 -3.69 -15.55 -2.68
CA GLY A 15 -3.21 -14.67 -1.61
C GLY A 15 -4.09 -14.70 -0.35
N ILE A 16 -3.50 -14.27 0.76
CA ILE A 16 -4.15 -14.21 2.07
C ILE A 16 -4.64 -12.78 2.28
N PRO A 17 -5.91 -12.53 2.66
CA PRO A 17 -6.45 -11.17 2.89
C PRO A 17 -5.59 -10.31 3.83
N GLN A 18 -4.89 -10.93 4.79
CA GLN A 18 -3.93 -10.28 5.68
C GLN A 18 -2.79 -9.57 4.93
N ARG A 19 -2.39 -10.05 3.75
CA ARG A 19 -1.39 -9.39 2.91
C ARG A 19 -1.90 -8.08 2.31
N LEU A 20 -3.22 -7.91 2.13
CA LEU A 20 -3.77 -6.68 1.56
C LEU A 20 -3.45 -5.48 2.45
N LEU A 21 -3.72 -5.58 3.75
CA LEU A 21 -3.40 -4.51 4.70
C LEU A 21 -1.89 -4.29 4.80
N GLN A 22 -1.12 -5.37 4.85
CA GLN A 22 0.35 -5.30 4.93
C GLN A 22 0.96 -4.60 3.70
N ASN A 23 0.39 -4.81 2.51
CA ASN A 23 0.78 -4.14 1.27
C ASN A 23 0.43 -2.64 1.30
N ALA A 24 -0.74 -2.27 1.82
CA ALA A 24 -1.13 -0.86 1.99
C ALA A 24 -0.20 -0.15 2.97
N ASP A 25 0.14 -0.80 4.09
CA ASP A 25 1.10 -0.27 5.08
C ASP A 25 2.49 -0.10 4.48
N MET A 26 2.97 -1.06 3.70
CA MET A 26 4.25 -0.94 3.00
C MET A 26 4.24 0.24 2.02
N ALA A 27 3.17 0.41 1.25
CA ALA A 27 3.01 1.56 0.37
C ALA A 27 3.01 2.89 1.17
N LEU A 28 2.27 2.96 2.26
CA LEU A 28 2.24 4.13 3.14
C LEU A 28 3.61 4.44 3.73
N TYR A 29 4.36 3.39 4.08
CA TYR A 29 5.71 3.52 4.60
C TYR A 29 6.66 4.10 3.55
N ARG A 30 6.58 3.63 2.31
CA ARG A 30 7.32 4.22 1.16
C ARG A 30 6.93 5.68 0.96
N ALA A 31 5.65 6.02 1.05
CA ALA A 31 5.19 7.40 0.88
C ALA A 31 5.83 8.33 1.92
N LYS A 32 5.95 7.86 3.17
CA LYS A 32 6.60 8.59 4.27
C LYS A 32 8.11 8.73 4.07
N GLN A 33 8.78 7.69 3.56
CA GLN A 33 10.23 7.72 3.31
C GLN A 33 10.60 8.59 2.10
N SER A 34 9.79 8.56 1.04
CA SER A 34 9.99 9.30 -0.21
C SER A 34 9.56 10.78 -0.12
N GLY A 35 9.52 11.37 1.07
CA GLY A 35 9.25 12.80 1.26
C GLY A 35 7.84 13.18 1.69
N ARG A 36 6.95 12.22 2.00
CA ARG A 36 5.55 12.44 2.44
C ARG A 36 4.71 13.15 1.36
N ASN A 37 3.51 13.60 1.75
CA ASN A 37 2.53 14.31 0.90
C ASN A 37 2.31 13.66 -0.47
N ARG A 38 2.22 12.32 -0.49
CA ARG A 38 2.11 11.55 -1.72
C ARG A 38 1.35 10.25 -1.52
N ILE A 39 1.02 9.65 -2.66
CA ILE A 39 0.35 8.35 -2.76
C ILE A 39 1.37 7.34 -3.29
N GLU A 40 1.41 6.18 -2.67
CA GLU A 40 2.13 5.00 -3.15
C GLU A 40 1.15 3.83 -3.27
N VAL A 41 1.44 2.92 -4.20
CA VAL A 41 0.62 1.75 -4.49
C VAL A 41 1.43 0.47 -4.38
N SER A 42 0.79 -0.59 -3.88
CA SER A 42 1.36 -1.94 -3.86
C SER A 42 0.28 -2.96 -4.19
N ALA A 43 0.49 -3.81 -5.18
CA ALA A 43 -0.37 -4.94 -5.50
C ALA A 43 0.24 -6.24 -4.96
N SER A 44 -0.59 -7.25 -4.71
CA SER A 44 -0.10 -8.61 -4.56
C SER A 44 0.44 -9.07 -5.91
N GLU A 45 1.72 -9.45 -5.99
CA GLU A 45 2.24 -10.20 -7.13
C GLU A 45 1.60 -11.60 -7.12
N ASN A 46 1.09 -12.01 -8.29
CA ASN A 46 0.42 -13.29 -8.52
C ASN A 46 1.45 -14.39 -8.78
#